data_AF-A0A1Y4B1Y8-F1
#
_entry.id   AF-A0A1Y4B1Y8-F1
#
_cell.length_a   1.000
_cell.length_b   1.000
_cell.length_c   1.000
_cell.angle_alpha   90.00
_cell.angle_beta   90.00
_cell.angle_gamma   90.00
#
_symmetry.space_group_name_H-M   'P 1'
#
loop_
_entity.id
_entity.type
_entity.pdbx_description
1 polymer ?
#
loop_
_entity_poly.entity_id
_entity_poly.type
_entity_poly.pdbx_seq_one_letter_code
_entity_poly.pdbx_strand_id
1 'polypeptide(L)'
;MKQDVKDFMIQKVKEMMDSFSCCAEAKEAGQRWLDALGTEKEAEETKNLMAELEEDIMPIDNLIAFASSDAGAQVFGEEKAKEVAAHAQEIKTAGGKYCDCPACAAIEAIFDKKDALI
;
A
#
# COMPACT_ATOMS: atom_id res chain seq x y z
N MET A 1 9.89 -2.65 18.65
CA MET A 1 10.03 -3.51 17.45
C MET A 1 11.30 -4.37 17.52
N LYS A 2 11.22 -5.67 17.15
CA LYS A 2 12.39 -6.56 17.04
C LYS A 2 13.19 -6.27 15.77
N GLN A 3 14.49 -6.61 15.74
CA GLN A 3 15.37 -6.29 14.60
C GLN A 3 14.91 -6.92 13.28
N ASP A 4 14.48 -8.18 13.31
CA ASP A 4 13.94 -8.89 12.14
C ASP A 4 12.68 -8.21 11.58
N VAL A 5 11.79 -7.73 12.46
CA VAL A 5 10.61 -6.96 12.07
C VAL A 5 11.01 -5.60 11.49
N LYS A 6 12.02 -4.94 12.06
CA LYS A 6 12.54 -3.67 11.57
C LYS A 6 13.13 -3.79 10.17
N ASP A 7 13.97 -4.80 9.93
CA ASP A 7 14.60 -5.04 8.64
C ASP A 7 13.55 -5.36 7.57
N PHE A 8 12.54 -6.15 7.92
CA PHE A 8 11.39 -6.43 7.06
C PHE A 8 10.62 -5.14 6.70
N MET A 9 10.32 -4.29 7.69
CA MET A 9 9.64 -3.02 7.46
C MET A 9 10.45 -2.09 6.56
N ILE A 10 11.76 -1.97 6.78
CA ILE A 10 12.65 -1.17 5.92
C ILE A 10 12.60 -1.66 4.49
N GLN A 11 12.67 -2.97 4.28
CA GLN A 11 12.57 -3.56 2.95
C GLN A 11 11.23 -3.22 2.31
N LYS A 12 10.11 -3.45 3.00
CA LYS A 12 8.77 -3.25 2.41
C LYS A 12 8.43 -1.79 2.18
N VAL A 13 8.85 -0.88 3.05
CA VAL A 13 8.69 0.56 2.84
C VAL A 13 9.47 1.01 1.60
N LYS A 14 10.70 0.52 1.39
CA LYS A 14 11.46 0.83 0.17
C LYS A 14 10.82 0.25 -1.09
N GLU A 15 10.38 -1.01 -1.06
CA GLU A 15 9.65 -1.64 -2.18
C GLU A 15 8.38 -0.84 -2.54
N MET A 16 7.63 -0.40 -1.54
CA MET A 16 6.47 0.47 -1.72
C MET A 16 6.89 1.81 -2.34
N MET A 17 7.92 2.48 -1.83
CA MET A 17 8.37 3.78 -2.32
C MET A 17 8.88 3.74 -3.77
N ASP A 18 9.59 2.67 -4.14
CA ASP A 18 10.14 2.46 -5.47
C ASP A 18 9.09 2.01 -6.50
N SER A 19 7.90 1.63 -6.02
CA SER A 19 6.78 1.23 -6.88
C SER A 19 6.28 2.38 -7.74
N PHE A 20 6.09 2.09 -9.03
CA PHE A 20 5.47 3.03 -9.97
C PHE A 20 4.02 3.37 -9.60
N SER A 21 3.37 2.52 -8.80
CA SER A 21 1.97 2.65 -8.38
C SER A 21 1.79 3.32 -7.01
N CYS A 22 2.89 3.72 -6.35
CA CYS A 22 2.83 4.40 -5.06
C CYS A 22 2.64 5.91 -5.26
N CYS A 23 1.70 6.50 -4.51
CA CYS A 23 1.45 7.95 -4.49
C CYS A 23 2.63 8.72 -3.88
N ALA A 24 2.60 10.05 -3.96
CA ALA A 24 3.68 10.88 -3.43
C ALA A 24 3.63 10.92 -1.90
N GLU A 25 2.43 10.92 -1.34
CA GLU A 25 2.13 11.06 0.07
C GLU A 25 2.65 9.85 0.87
N ALA A 26 2.31 8.62 0.47
CA ALA A 26 2.92 7.40 1.01
C ALA A 26 4.45 7.36 0.86
N LYS A 27 5.01 7.90 -0.23
CA LYS A 27 6.48 7.98 -0.41
C LYS A 27 7.12 8.90 0.61
N GLU A 28 6.53 10.06 0.82
CA GLU A 28 6.98 11.02 1.82
C GLU A 28 6.86 10.46 3.24
N ALA A 29 5.75 9.78 3.56
CA ALA A 29 5.58 9.10 4.84
C ALA A 29 6.63 8.00 5.06
N GLY A 30 6.89 7.19 4.02
CA GLY A 30 7.94 6.18 4.04
C GLY A 30 9.32 6.78 4.29
N GLN A 31 9.67 7.88 3.61
CA GLN A 31 10.95 8.56 3.81
C GLN A 31 11.08 9.17 5.22
N ARG A 32 10.03 9.84 5.72
CA ARG A 32 10.02 10.38 7.09
C ARG A 32 10.26 9.29 8.13
N TRP A 33 9.62 8.13 7.96
CA TRP A 33 9.82 6.98 8.83
C TRP A 33 11.25 6.43 8.77
N LEU A 34 11.83 6.28 7.56
CA LEU A 34 13.21 5.84 7.37
C LEU A 34 14.21 6.79 8.04
N ASP A 35 14.00 8.11 7.91
CA ASP A 35 14.86 9.14 8.51
C ASP A 35 14.76 9.18 10.05
N ALA A 36 13.62 8.75 10.60
CA ALA A 36 13.39 8.71 12.04
C ALA A 36 13.96 7.47 12.74
N LEU A 37 14.44 6.46 12.00
CA LEU A 37 14.97 5.23 12.58
C LEU A 37 16.18 5.52 13.49
N GLY A 38 16.11 5.05 14.74
CA GLY A 38 17.13 5.23 15.77
C GLY A 38 17.02 6.55 16.54
N THR A 39 16.01 7.37 16.24
CA THR A 39 15.77 8.68 16.90
C THR A 39 14.62 8.59 17.90
N GLU A 40 14.41 9.63 18.72
CA GLU A 40 13.22 9.72 19.57
C GLU A 40 11.89 9.77 18.79
N LYS A 41 11.94 10.09 17.49
CA LYS A 41 10.75 10.19 16.63
C LYS A 41 10.33 8.85 16.02
N GLU A 42 11.13 7.78 16.13
CA GLU A 42 10.85 6.49 15.47
C GLU A 42 9.43 5.98 15.80
N ALA A 43 9.01 6.08 17.07
CA ALA A 43 7.69 5.62 17.50
C ALA A 43 6.53 6.51 16.99
N GLU A 44 6.75 7.81 16.86
CA GLU A 44 5.76 8.75 16.31
C GLU A 44 5.60 8.53 14.81
N GLU A 45 6.71 8.52 14.07
CA GLU A 45 6.67 8.34 12.62
C GLU A 45 6.24 6.93 12.22
N THR A 46 6.43 5.91 13.07
CA THR A 46 5.83 4.58 12.83
C THR A 46 4.31 4.67 12.84
N LYS A 47 3.71 5.44 13.77
CA LYS A 47 2.25 5.63 13.80
C LYS A 47 1.76 6.44 12.60
N ASN A 48 2.48 7.50 12.26
CA ASN A 48 2.15 8.35 11.11
C ASN A 48 2.20 7.54 9.80
N LEU A 49 3.25 6.73 9.61
CA LEU A 49 3.33 5.81 8.49
C LEU A 49 2.12 4.88 8.45
N MET A 50 1.81 4.20 9.55
CA MET A 50 0.68 3.26 9.56
C MET A 50 -0.66 3.94 9.25
N ALA A 51 -0.88 5.18 9.72
CA ALA A 51 -2.08 5.95 9.41
C ALA A 51 -2.14 6.30 7.92
N GLU A 52 -1.04 6.80 7.34
CA GLU A 52 -0.96 7.11 5.90
C GLU A 52 -1.26 5.87 5.05
N LEU A 53 -0.61 4.75 5.36
CA LEU A 53 -0.77 3.50 4.61
C LEU A 53 -2.19 2.93 4.69
N GLU A 54 -2.93 3.21 5.78
CA GLU A 54 -4.35 2.82 5.91
C GLU A 54 -5.24 3.64 4.98
N GLU A 55 -4.90 4.90 4.72
CA GLU A 55 -5.62 5.77 3.80
C GLU A 55 -5.29 5.45 2.34
N ASP A 56 -4.04 5.05 2.07
CA ASP A 56 -3.52 4.85 0.70
C ASP A 56 -3.65 3.41 0.15
N ILE A 57 -3.84 2.40 1.00
CA ILE A 57 -4.07 1.04 0.50
C ILE A 57 -5.44 0.97 -0.20
N MET A 58 -5.47 0.46 -1.43
CA MET A 58 -6.69 0.38 -2.22
C MET A 58 -7.51 -0.89 -1.88
N PRO A 59 -8.69 -0.79 -1.25
CA PRO A 59 -9.56 -1.95 -1.02
C PRO A 59 -10.05 -2.53 -2.35
N ILE A 60 -10.16 -3.85 -2.43
CA ILE A 60 -10.46 -4.51 -3.71
C ILE A 60 -11.82 -4.09 -4.28
N ASP A 61 -12.81 -3.88 -3.42
CA ASP A 61 -14.15 -3.43 -3.82
C ASP A 61 -14.14 -2.01 -4.38
N ASN A 62 -13.29 -1.14 -3.82
CA ASN A 62 -13.14 0.22 -4.31
C ASN A 62 -12.45 0.22 -5.69
N LEU A 63 -11.43 -0.63 -5.89
CA LEU A 63 -10.77 -0.78 -7.20
C LEU A 63 -11.76 -1.26 -8.27
N ILE A 64 -12.56 -2.27 -7.97
CA ILE A 64 -13.59 -2.79 -8.87
C ILE A 64 -14.56 -1.67 -9.26
N ALA A 65 -15.09 -0.94 -8.26
CA ALA A 65 -16.04 0.13 -8.50
C ALA A 65 -15.43 1.26 -9.33
N PHE A 66 -14.19 1.66 -9.01
CA PHE A 66 -13.47 2.70 -9.73
C PHE A 66 -13.18 2.30 -11.18
N ALA A 67 -12.59 1.13 -11.41
CA ALA A 67 -12.26 0.65 -12.75
C ALA A 67 -13.51 0.41 -13.63
N SER A 68 -14.67 0.17 -13.03
CA SER A 68 -15.94 0.04 -13.74
C SER A 68 -16.65 1.38 -14.00
N SER A 69 -16.07 2.51 -13.57
CA SER A 69 -16.66 3.85 -13.70
C SER A 69 -16.08 4.65 -14.87
N ASP A 70 -16.77 5.72 -15.26
CA ASP A 70 -16.28 6.67 -16.27
C ASP A 70 -14.93 7.29 -15.87
N ALA A 71 -14.71 7.53 -14.57
CA ALA A 71 -13.44 8.05 -14.06
C ALA A 71 -12.31 7.01 -14.20
N GLY A 72 -12.59 5.73 -13.95
CA GLY A 72 -11.65 4.64 -14.21
C GLY A 72 -11.30 4.52 -15.69
N ALA A 73 -12.29 4.66 -16.57
CA ALA A 73 -12.06 4.68 -18.02
C ALA A 73 -11.21 5.88 -18.47
N GLN A 74 -11.33 7.05 -17.82
CA GLN A 74 -10.47 8.20 -18.09
C GLN A 74 -9.02 7.99 -17.63
N VAL A 75 -8.82 7.29 -16.50
CA VAL A 75 -7.47 7.04 -15.95
C VAL A 75 -6.75 5.91 -16.69
N PHE A 76 -7.44 4.79 -16.93
CA PHE A 76 -6.82 3.60 -17.53
C PHE A 76 -7.01 3.51 -19.05
N GLY A 77 -8.02 4.18 -19.61
CA GLY A 77 -8.57 3.90 -20.94
C GLY A 77 -9.65 2.82 -20.89
N GLU A 78 -10.65 2.87 -21.77
CA GLU A 78 -11.85 2.01 -21.71
C GLU A 78 -11.54 0.51 -21.65
N GLU A 79 -10.66 0.01 -22.53
CA GLU A 79 -10.34 -1.41 -22.60
C GLU A 79 -9.52 -1.86 -21.37
N LYS A 80 -8.52 -1.07 -20.98
CA LYS A 80 -7.68 -1.40 -19.81
C LYS A 80 -8.50 -1.30 -18.51
N ALA A 81 -9.45 -0.38 -18.40
CA ALA A 81 -10.33 -0.28 -17.24
C ALA A 81 -11.16 -1.55 -17.04
N LYS A 82 -11.67 -2.14 -18.13
CA LYS A 82 -12.36 -3.45 -18.09
C LYS A 82 -11.43 -4.58 -17.65
N GLU A 83 -10.19 -4.61 -18.15
CA GLU A 83 -9.19 -5.59 -17.73
C GLU A 83 -8.85 -5.46 -16.23
N VAL A 84 -8.67 -4.22 -15.74
CA VAL A 84 -8.42 -3.96 -14.31
C VAL A 84 -9.59 -4.41 -13.45
N ALA A 85 -10.82 -4.09 -13.86
CA ALA A 85 -12.02 -4.53 -13.14
C ALA A 85 -12.14 -6.06 -13.10
N ALA A 86 -11.86 -6.75 -14.21
CA ALA A 86 -11.87 -8.21 -14.28
C ALA A 86 -10.80 -8.83 -13.37
N HIS A 87 -9.55 -8.34 -13.45
CA HIS A 87 -8.46 -8.76 -12.57
C HIS A 87 -8.79 -8.56 -11.09
N ALA A 88 -9.36 -7.41 -10.74
CA ALA A 88 -9.74 -7.13 -9.36
C ALA A 88 -10.85 -8.08 -8.84
N GLN A 89 -11.76 -8.52 -9.71
CA GLN A 89 -12.76 -9.54 -9.36
C GLN A 89 -12.14 -10.93 -9.15
N GLU A 90 -11.11 -11.29 -9.92
CA GLU A 90 -10.36 -12.53 -9.72
C GLU A 90 -9.67 -12.55 -8.35
N ILE A 91 -8.99 -11.45 -7.98
CA ILE A 91 -8.38 -11.28 -6.66
C ILE A 91 -9.43 -11.43 -5.55
N LYS A 92 -10.56 -10.72 -5.67
CA LYS A 92 -11.65 -10.79 -4.70
C LYS A 92 -12.17 -12.21 -4.55
N THR A 93 -12.35 -12.92 -5.66
CA THR A 93 -12.83 -14.32 -5.66
C THR A 93 -11.82 -15.27 -4.99
N ALA A 94 -10.52 -14.98 -5.13
CA ALA A 94 -9.45 -15.70 -4.42
C ALA A 94 -9.35 -15.33 -2.92
N GLY A 95 -10.18 -14.39 -2.44
CA GLY A 95 -10.20 -13.94 -1.04
C GLY A 95 -9.26 -12.77 -0.72
N GLY A 96 -8.65 -12.16 -1.73
CA GLY A 96 -7.83 -10.96 -1.56
C GLY A 96 -8.67 -9.76 -1.11
N LYS A 97 -8.11 -8.94 -0.21
CA LYS A 97 -8.80 -7.78 0.38
C LYS A 97 -8.44 -6.47 -0.31
N TYR A 98 -7.28 -6.41 -0.94
CA TYR A 98 -6.69 -5.20 -1.51
C TYR A 98 -6.25 -5.42 -2.96
N CYS A 99 -6.04 -4.32 -3.67
CA CYS A 99 -5.34 -4.31 -4.95
C CYS A 99 -3.97 -5.01 -4.83
N ASP A 100 -3.55 -5.74 -5.86
CA ASP A 100 -2.26 -6.44 -5.89
C ASP A 100 -1.17 -5.65 -6.62
N CYS A 101 -1.38 -4.35 -6.89
CA CYS A 101 -0.31 -3.51 -7.45
C CYS A 101 0.91 -3.51 -6.49
N PRO A 102 2.13 -3.30 -6.99
CA PRO A 102 3.32 -3.51 -6.16
C PRO A 102 3.35 -2.62 -4.90
N ALA A 103 2.71 -1.45 -4.93
CA ALA A 103 2.56 -0.61 -3.74
C ALA A 103 1.61 -1.25 -2.70
N CYS A 104 0.39 -1.61 -3.09
CA CYS A 104 -0.59 -2.21 -2.19
C CYS A 104 -0.13 -3.57 -1.64
N ALA A 105 0.54 -4.39 -2.45
CA ALA A 105 1.10 -5.66 -2.00
C ALA A 105 2.20 -5.47 -0.93
N ALA A 106 3.02 -4.42 -1.04
CA ALA A 106 4.01 -4.08 -0.01
C ALA A 106 3.35 -3.58 1.28
N ILE A 107 2.28 -2.76 1.16
CA ILE A 107 1.50 -2.28 2.32
C ILE A 107 0.78 -3.43 3.03
N GLU A 108 0.13 -4.34 2.29
CA GLU A 108 -0.54 -5.51 2.86
C GLU A 108 0.45 -6.38 3.66
N ALA A 109 1.65 -6.59 3.11
CA ALA A 109 2.72 -7.31 3.82
C ALA A 109 3.19 -6.60 5.10
N ILE A 110 3.19 -5.25 5.13
CA ILE A 110 3.43 -4.47 6.35
C ILE A 110 2.31 -4.70 7.37
N PHE A 111 1.06 -4.69 6.93
CA PHE A 111 -0.10 -4.88 7.80
C PHE A 111 -0.17 -6.28 8.42
N ASP A 112 0.28 -7.31 7.72
CA ASP A 112 0.44 -8.66 8.26
C ASP A 112 1.42 -8.74 9.44
N LYS A 113 2.24 -7.70 9.64
CA LYS A 113 3.18 -7.58 10.78
C LYS A 113 2.76 -6.53 11.79
N LYS A 114 1.60 -5.87 11.63
CA LYS A 114 1.18 -4.70 12.42
C LYS A 114 1.26 -4.93 13.94
N ASP A 115 0.82 -6.09 14.41
CA ASP A 115 0.84 -6.42 15.85
C ASP A 115 2.26 -6.56 16.43
N ALA A 116 3.27 -6.76 15.59
CA ALA A 116 4.68 -6.85 15.98
C ALA A 116 5.42 -5.51 15.92
N LEU A 117 4.75 -4.43 15.47
CA LEU A 117 5.31 -3.09 15.34
C LEU A 117 5.27 -2.30 16.64
N ILE A 118 4.38 -2.67 17.57
CA ILE A 118 4.17 -2.01 18.88
C ILE A 118 5.12 -2.60 19.95
#